data_AF-A0A820HGU7-F1
#
_entry.id   AF-A0A820HGU7-F1
#
_cell.length_a   1.000
_cell.length_b   1.000
_cell.length_c   1.000
_cell.angle_alpha   90.00
_cell.angle_beta   90.00
_cell.angle_gamma   90.00
#
_symmetry.space_group_name_H-M   'P 1'
#
loop_
_entity.id
_entity.type
_entity.pdbx_description
1 polymer ?
#
loop_
_entity_poly.entity_id
_entity_poly.type
_entity_poly.pdbx_seq_one_letter_code
_entity_poly.pdbx_strand_id
1 'polypeptide(L)'
;SNEWFAQTPITYAAKLRDVSVALYTGNTGDLELLLRDSNYYLRDTLMSLKIPVYFNDYGNGQSIGYDCDGGHTWSCWNAALIDVLPRMMAVLQQKLL
;
A
#
# COMPACT_ATOMS: atom_id res chain seq x y z
N SER A 1 10.96 -25.88 2.01
CA SER A 1 11.76 -24.86 1.32
C SER A 1 11.51 -23.52 2.01
N ASN A 2 12.55 -22.71 2.22
CA ASN A 2 12.44 -21.40 2.88
C ASN A 2 12.25 -20.26 1.86
N GLU A 3 12.22 -20.56 0.56
CA GLU A 3 12.04 -19.58 -0.53
C GLU A 3 10.84 -18.64 -0.34
N TRP A 4 9.74 -19.11 0.26
CA TRP A 4 8.58 -18.25 0.54
C TRP A 4 8.94 -17.06 1.46
N PHE A 5 9.76 -17.31 2.49
CA PHE A 5 10.25 -16.27 3.39
C PHE A 5 11.32 -15.38 2.74
N ALA A 6 12.04 -15.89 1.74
CA ALA A 6 13.03 -15.11 1.01
C ALA A 6 12.39 -14.06 0.06
N GLN A 7 11.09 -14.19 -0.23
CA GLN A 7 10.38 -13.27 -1.13
C GLN A 7 9.32 -12.41 -0.43
N THR A 8 9.07 -12.62 0.87
CA THR A 8 8.06 -11.83 1.58
C THR A 8 8.58 -10.43 1.93
N PRO A 9 7.84 -9.36 1.56
CA PRO A 9 8.22 -7.99 1.88
C PRO A 9 8.42 -7.75 3.38
N ILE A 10 7.67 -8.47 4.24
CA ILE A 10 7.74 -8.31 5.69
C ILE A 10 9.12 -8.69 6.23
N THR A 11 9.70 -9.81 5.77
CA THR A 11 11.05 -10.26 6.18
C THR A 11 12.13 -9.25 5.80
N TYR A 12 11.92 -8.48 4.74
CA TYR A 12 12.87 -7.50 4.24
C TYR A 12 12.43 -6.05 4.43
N ALA A 13 11.42 -5.80 5.28
CA ALA A 13 10.85 -4.46 5.46
C ALA A 13 11.93 -3.43 5.87
N ALA A 14 12.94 -3.85 6.63
CA ALA A 14 14.08 -2.99 7.00
C ALA A 14 14.89 -2.47 5.80
N LYS A 15 14.86 -3.14 4.64
CA LYS A 15 15.51 -2.68 3.41
C LYS A 15 14.77 -1.53 2.72
N LEU A 16 13.55 -1.21 3.16
CA LEU A 16 12.78 -0.08 2.65
C LEU A 16 13.11 1.24 3.36
N ARG A 17 14.19 1.29 4.16
CA ARG A 17 14.74 2.56 4.64
C ARG A 17 15.05 3.46 3.44
N ASP A 18 14.69 4.73 3.57
CA ASP A 18 14.85 5.76 2.53
C ASP A 18 14.00 5.54 1.26
N VAL A 19 13.06 4.59 1.28
CA VAL A 19 12.03 4.42 0.26
C VAL A 19 10.72 5.01 0.78
N SER A 20 10.08 5.86 -0.02
CA SER A 20 8.72 6.31 0.27
C SER A 20 7.74 5.18 -0.07
N VAL A 21 7.05 4.65 0.94
CA VAL A 21 6.10 3.55 0.79
C VAL A 21 4.67 4.06 0.91
N ALA A 22 3.79 3.64 0.00
CA ALA A 22 2.36 3.85 0.08
C ALA A 22 1.65 2.50 -0.06
N LEU A 23 0.68 2.25 0.83
CA LEU A 23 -0.09 1.01 0.92
C LEU A 23 -1.58 1.35 0.84
N TYR A 24 -2.31 0.57 0.05
CA TYR A 24 -3.74 0.74 -0.20
C TYR A 24 -4.47 -0.59 -0.08
N THR A 25 -5.64 -0.60 0.55
CA THR A 25 -6.49 -1.79 0.63
C THR A 25 -7.96 -1.43 0.88
N GLY A 26 -8.88 -2.29 0.47
CA GLY A 26 -10.31 -2.18 0.72
C GLY A 26 -10.86 -3.21 1.71
N ASN A 27 -12.18 -3.29 1.81
CA ASN A 27 -12.88 -4.27 2.65
C ASN A 27 -14.09 -4.94 1.97
N THR A 28 -14.22 -4.84 0.66
CA THR A 28 -15.38 -5.38 -0.06
C THR A 28 -15.00 -6.59 -0.92
N GLY A 29 -15.77 -7.67 -0.80
CA GLY A 29 -15.53 -8.92 -1.53
C GLY A 29 -14.43 -9.81 -0.93
N ASP A 30 -14.49 -11.10 -1.25
CA ASP A 30 -13.68 -12.12 -0.58
C ASP A 30 -12.18 -11.97 -0.83
N LEU A 31 -11.77 -11.63 -2.07
CA LEU A 31 -10.36 -11.49 -2.41
C LEU A 31 -9.69 -10.30 -1.72
N GLU A 32 -10.36 -9.15 -1.69
CA GLU A 32 -9.79 -7.97 -1.05
C GLU A 32 -9.70 -8.16 0.47
N LEU A 33 -10.75 -8.73 1.09
CA LEU A 33 -10.74 -9.07 2.52
C LEU A 33 -9.64 -10.08 2.87
N LEU A 34 -9.42 -11.10 2.03
CA LEU A 34 -8.34 -12.08 2.23
C LEU A 34 -6.95 -11.43 2.23
N LEU A 35 -6.74 -10.40 1.40
CA LEU A 35 -5.44 -9.76 1.23
C LEU A 35 -5.24 -8.56 2.17
N ARG A 36 -6.32 -7.99 2.71
CA ARG A 36 -6.33 -6.83 3.60
C ARG A 36 -5.35 -6.98 4.77
N ASP A 37 -5.38 -8.10 5.48
CA ASP A 37 -4.52 -8.31 6.65
C ASP A 37 -3.02 -8.24 6.32
N SER A 38 -2.64 -8.65 5.11
CA SER A 38 -1.24 -8.55 4.66
C SER A 38 -0.76 -7.10 4.55
N ASN A 39 -1.64 -6.18 4.12
CA ASN A 39 -1.36 -4.75 4.10
C ASN A 39 -1.16 -4.19 5.51
N TYR A 40 -2.02 -4.58 6.46
CA TYR A 40 -1.90 -4.19 7.86
C TYR A 40 -0.60 -4.72 8.49
N TYR A 41 -0.25 -5.98 8.26
CA TYR A 41 1.01 -6.55 8.78
C TYR A 41 2.25 -5.82 8.25
N LEU A 42 2.28 -5.48 6.97
CA LEU A 42 3.40 -4.72 6.41
C LEU A 42 3.45 -3.30 6.96
N ARG A 43 2.31 -2.61 7.08
CA ARG A 43 2.22 -1.29 7.71
C ARG A 43 2.79 -1.31 9.13
N ASP A 44 2.32 -2.24 9.97
CA ASP A 44 2.73 -2.33 11.37
C ASP A 44 4.21 -2.66 11.50
N THR A 45 4.72 -3.53 10.63
CA THR A 45 6.16 -3.83 10.53
C THR A 45 6.96 -2.57 10.18
N LEU A 46 6.57 -1.83 9.14
CA LEU A 46 7.25 -0.57 8.75
C LEU A 46 7.20 0.48 9.87
N MET A 47 6.04 0.65 10.52
CA MET A 47 5.88 1.57 11.64
C MET A 47 6.79 1.19 12.83
N SER A 48 6.86 -0.09 13.18
CA SER A 48 7.75 -0.57 14.25
C SER A 48 9.24 -0.31 13.97
N LEU A 49 9.63 -0.35 12.68
CA LEU A 49 10.98 -0.04 12.21
C LEU A 49 11.24 1.46 12.03
N LYS A 50 10.23 2.30 12.31
CA LYS A 50 10.20 3.75 12.12
C LYS A 50 10.45 4.15 10.65
N ILE A 51 9.98 3.34 9.71
CA ILE A 51 10.03 3.63 8.27
C ILE A 51 8.71 4.35 7.90
N PRO A 52 8.76 5.55 7.30
CA PRO A 52 7.56 6.27 6.90
C PRO A 52 6.73 5.47 5.90
N VAL A 53 5.43 5.35 6.16
CA VAL A 53 4.46 4.68 5.29
C VAL A 53 3.19 5.51 5.22
N TYR A 54 2.71 5.79 4.00
CA TYR A 54 1.35 6.24 3.78
C TYR A 54 0.44 5.00 3.70
N PHE A 55 -0.66 5.02 4.44
CA PHE A 55 -1.60 3.90 4.48
C PHE A 55 -3.01 4.43 4.28
N ASN A 56 -3.67 4.02 3.20
CA ASN A 56 -5.07 4.31 2.95
C ASN A 56 -5.86 3.01 2.88
N ASP A 57 -6.57 2.73 3.96
CA ASP A 57 -7.61 1.73 3.95
C ASP A 57 -8.89 2.36 3.44
N TYR A 58 -9.19 2.14 2.16
CA TYR A 58 -10.33 2.76 1.53
C TYR A 58 -11.67 2.09 1.88
N GLY A 59 -11.66 1.03 2.69
CA GLY A 59 -12.87 0.33 3.12
C GLY A 59 -13.75 -0.03 1.93
N ASN A 60 -14.96 0.52 1.91
CA ASN A 60 -15.94 0.35 0.83
C ASN A 60 -15.79 1.38 -0.31
N GLY A 61 -14.58 1.96 -0.45
CA GLY A 61 -14.21 2.91 -1.50
C GLY A 61 -14.56 4.37 -1.21
N GLN A 62 -15.32 4.68 -0.15
CA GLN A 62 -15.79 6.05 0.13
C GLN A 62 -14.66 7.07 0.38
N SER A 63 -13.50 6.63 0.89
CA SER A 63 -12.38 7.54 1.17
C SER A 63 -11.50 7.83 -0.05
N ILE A 64 -11.63 7.08 -1.14
CA ILE A 64 -10.72 7.16 -2.30
C ILE A 64 -11.43 7.60 -3.59
N GLY A 65 -12.75 7.43 -3.69
CA GLY A 65 -13.55 7.91 -4.81
C GLY A 65 -13.33 7.14 -6.12
N TYR A 66 -13.59 7.81 -7.26
CA TYR A 66 -13.36 7.30 -8.62
C TYR A 66 -13.97 5.92 -8.92
N ASP A 67 -15.25 5.73 -8.56
CA ASP A 67 -16.00 4.47 -8.76
C ASP A 67 -15.34 3.25 -8.08
N CYS A 68 -14.53 3.47 -7.05
CA CYS A 68 -14.10 2.42 -6.16
C CYS A 68 -15.22 2.07 -5.17
N ASP A 69 -15.53 0.78 -5.08
CA ASP A 69 -16.51 0.20 -4.15
C ASP A 69 -15.85 -0.54 -2.98
N GLY A 70 -14.52 -0.48 -2.89
CA GLY A 70 -13.75 -1.22 -1.89
C GLY A 70 -13.30 -2.61 -2.32
N GLY A 71 -13.59 -3.01 -3.56
CA GLY A 71 -13.29 -4.34 -4.10
C GLY A 71 -11.92 -4.51 -4.71
N HIS A 72 -11.64 -5.75 -5.14
CA HIS A 72 -10.44 -6.13 -5.88
C HIS A 72 -10.61 -5.83 -7.38
N THR A 73 -10.74 -4.55 -7.73
CA THR A 73 -11.20 -4.10 -9.04
C THR A 73 -10.28 -3.04 -9.65
N TRP A 74 -10.33 -2.92 -10.99
CA TRP A 74 -9.58 -1.91 -11.73
C TRP A 74 -9.94 -0.47 -11.34
N SER A 75 -11.21 -0.19 -11.00
CA SER A 75 -11.61 1.16 -10.57
C SER A 75 -10.91 1.55 -9.27
N CYS A 76 -10.84 0.65 -8.29
CA CYS A 76 -10.11 0.89 -7.04
C CYS A 76 -8.60 1.06 -7.27
N TRP A 77 -7.98 0.28 -8.16
CA TRP A 77 -6.56 0.46 -8.48
C TRP A 77 -6.28 1.79 -9.20
N ASN A 78 -7.18 2.22 -10.09
CA ASN A 78 -7.07 3.51 -10.75
C ASN A 78 -7.24 4.67 -9.74
N ALA A 79 -8.20 4.55 -8.81
CA ALA A 79 -8.39 5.51 -7.72
C ALA A 79 -7.12 5.64 -6.86
N ALA A 80 -6.51 4.51 -6.48
CA ALA A 80 -5.25 4.49 -5.74
C ALA A 80 -4.08 5.10 -6.52
N LEU A 81 -4.00 4.87 -7.84
CA LEU A 81 -2.99 5.51 -8.69
C LEU A 81 -3.15 7.03 -8.73
N ILE A 82 -4.40 7.52 -8.87
CA ILE A 82 -4.69 8.96 -8.88
C ILE A 82 -4.29 9.60 -7.54
N ASP A 83 -4.60 8.95 -6.41
CA ASP A 83 -4.24 9.45 -5.08
C ASP A 83 -2.73 9.44 -4.82
N VAL A 84 -2.02 8.38 -5.24
CA VAL A 84 -0.59 8.22 -4.95
C VAL A 84 0.30 9.07 -5.87
N LEU A 85 -0.13 9.36 -7.09
CA LEU A 85 0.69 9.99 -8.12
C LEU A 85 1.32 11.33 -7.67
N PRO A 86 0.59 12.27 -7.02
CA PRO A 86 1.20 13.49 -6.50
C PRO A 86 2.34 13.23 -5.50
N ARG A 87 2.22 12.19 -4.66
CA ARG A 87 3.24 11.79 -3.69
C ARG A 87 4.46 11.21 -4.39
N MET A 88 4.25 10.36 -5.40
CA MET A 88 5.34 9.84 -6.23
C MET A 88 6.11 10.97 -6.91
N MET A 89 5.38 11.94 -7.48
CA MET A 89 6.00 13.07 -8.16
C MET A 89 6.82 13.95 -7.20
N ALA A 90 6.33 14.22 -5.99
CA ALA A 90 7.07 14.98 -5.00
C ALA A 90 8.43 14.32 -4.65
N VAL A 91 8.45 13.00 -4.46
CA VAL A 91 9.67 12.24 -4.17
C VAL A 91 10.64 12.24 -5.35
N LEU A 92 10.12 12.06 -6.57
CA LEU A 92 10.96 12.01 -7.78
C LEU A 92 11.53 13.38 -8.15
N GLN A 93 10.77 14.47 -7.98
CA GLN A 93 11.23 15.83 -8.22
C GLN A 93 12.30 16.26 -7.20
N GLN A 94 12.16 15.88 -5.92
CA GLN A 94 13.17 16.15 -4.90
C GLN A 94 14.53 15.51 -5.21
N LYS A 95 14.58 14.40 -5.96
CA LYS A 95 15.82 13.74 -6.35
C LYS A 95 16.55 14.40 -7.52
N LEU A 96 15.92 15.38 -8.18
CA LEU A 96 16.50 16.12 -9.31
C LEU A 96 17.12 17.46 -8.90
N LEU A 97 17.06 17.81 -7.62
CA LEU A 97 17.63 19.01 -7.00
C LEU A 97 18.76 18.62 -6.04
#